data_AF-A0A9P5TTA0-F1
#
_entry.id   AF-A0A9P5TTA0-F1
#
_cell.length_a   1.000
_cell.length_b   1.000
_cell.length_c   1.000
_cell.angle_alpha   90.00
_cell.angle_beta   90.00
_cell.angle_gamma   90.00
#
_symmetry.space_group_name_H-M   'P 1'
#
loop_
_entity.id
_entity.type
_entity.pdbx_description
1 polymer ?
#
loop_
_entity_poly.entity_id
_entity_poly.type
_entity_poly.pdbx_seq_one_letter_code
_entity_poly.pdbx_strand_id
1 'polypeptide(L)'
;MRHGMLNTDDVHCLQSLSRPLHYSDGIEPSQLFPLRREVESCNNSRLKELPGPKHNYPAMDHAGYDIYGNPIERESAELLLDRINALSIISLKAGAQVMLIQNVEQGSLVNGSQGLVLDFITTHDAQERGIAIAEQTTRRGQDDIPISDGSTVSSEDLRPLNNNVFGRQQLWPLVRFENGREMLCPPLDFTVEGFMGNVEARRTTSQG
;
A
#
# COMPACT_ATOMS: atom_id res chain seq x y z
N MET A 1 -7.03 14.48 -29.84
CA MET A 1 -6.38 13.28 -29.25
C MET A 1 -7.27 12.05 -29.10
N ARG A 2 -8.33 12.04 -28.30
CA ARG A 2 -9.17 10.82 -28.06
C ARG A 2 -9.75 10.19 -29.33
N HIS A 3 -10.05 11.00 -30.35
CA HIS A 3 -10.56 10.56 -31.66
C HIS A 3 -9.45 10.38 -32.71
N GLY A 4 -8.17 10.36 -32.31
CA GLY A 4 -7.03 10.18 -33.22
C GLY A 4 -6.70 11.40 -34.09
N MET A 5 -7.47 12.49 -34.01
CA MET A 5 -7.18 13.74 -34.72
C MET A 5 -6.41 14.70 -33.81
N LEU A 6 -5.35 15.28 -34.37
CA LEU A 6 -4.44 16.26 -33.76
C LEU A 6 -4.17 17.35 -34.81
N ASN A 7 -4.48 18.60 -34.51
CA ASN A 7 -4.09 19.73 -35.35
C ASN A 7 -2.73 20.30 -34.89
N THR A 8 -2.18 21.25 -35.64
CA THR A 8 -0.87 21.84 -35.34
C THR A 8 -0.83 22.57 -34.00
N ASP A 9 -1.94 23.21 -33.60
CA ASP A 9 -2.06 23.91 -32.32
C ASP A 9 -2.05 22.92 -31.14
N ASP A 10 -2.73 21.78 -31.27
CA ASP A 10 -2.71 20.69 -30.28
C ASP A 10 -1.28 20.16 -30.08
N VAL A 11 -0.53 19.98 -31.17
CA VAL A 11 0.86 19.49 -31.14
C VAL A 11 1.76 20.51 -30.44
N HIS A 12 1.65 21.79 -30.79
CA HIS A 12 2.43 22.85 -30.14
C HIS A 12 2.10 22.97 -28.65
N CYS A 13 0.82 22.84 -28.28
CA CYS A 13 0.37 22.82 -26.90
C CYS A 13 1.02 21.67 -26.11
N LEU A 14 1.00 20.44 -26.63
CA LEU A 14 1.63 19.29 -25.97
C LEU A 14 3.15 19.45 -25.81
N GLN A 15 3.83 19.95 -26.85
CA GLN A 15 5.27 20.20 -26.78
C GLN A 15 5.62 21.25 -25.73
N SER A 16 4.77 22.25 -25.51
CA SER A 16 4.96 23.25 -24.45
C SER A 16 4.91 22.68 -23.02
N LEU A 17 4.39 21.46 -22.84
CA LEU A 17 4.34 20.76 -21.55
C LEU A 17 5.66 20.05 -21.19
N SER A 18 6.64 20.00 -22.10
CA SER A 18 7.96 19.38 -21.87
C SER A 18 8.88 20.17 -20.91
N ARG A 19 8.38 21.26 -20.34
CA ARG A 19 9.09 22.07 -19.36
C ARG A 19 9.39 21.28 -18.06
N PRO A 20 10.50 21.57 -17.35
CA PRO A 20 10.76 20.98 -16.04
C PRO A 20 9.67 21.35 -15.02
N LEU A 21 9.26 20.38 -14.21
CA LEU A 21 8.27 20.56 -13.14
C LEU A 21 8.97 20.68 -11.78
N HIS A 22 8.49 21.58 -10.92
CA HIS A 22 8.99 21.76 -9.56
C HIS A 22 7.81 21.64 -8.58
N TYR A 23 7.96 20.78 -7.58
CA TYR A 23 6.94 20.52 -6.55
C TYR A 23 7.52 20.82 -5.17
N SER A 24 6.72 21.47 -4.31
CA SER A 24 7.17 21.96 -3.01
C SER A 24 7.04 20.94 -1.87
N ASP A 25 6.24 19.90 -2.06
CA ASP A 25 5.96 18.84 -1.08
C ASP A 25 6.94 17.66 -1.14
N GLY A 26 7.82 17.63 -2.16
CA GLY A 26 8.78 16.56 -2.38
C GLY A 26 8.16 15.28 -2.99
N ILE A 27 6.90 15.32 -3.38
CA ILE A 27 6.22 14.23 -4.07
C ILE A 27 6.27 14.53 -5.56
N GLU A 28 7.04 13.73 -6.29
CA GLU A 28 7.20 13.93 -7.73
C GLU A 28 6.00 13.37 -8.50
N PRO A 29 5.71 13.91 -9.70
CA PRO A 29 4.62 13.40 -10.51
C PRO A 29 4.96 11.99 -10.98
N SER A 30 3.94 11.12 -11.01
CA SER A 30 4.11 9.76 -11.50
C SER A 30 4.53 9.76 -12.97
N GLN A 31 5.64 9.10 -13.26
CA GLN A 31 6.08 8.87 -14.64
C GLN A 31 5.31 7.68 -15.22
N LEU A 32 4.70 7.89 -16.39
CA LEU A 32 3.93 6.86 -17.08
C LEU A 32 4.79 6.20 -18.15
N PHE A 33 4.85 4.87 -18.10
CA PHE A 33 5.54 4.06 -19.11
C PHE A 33 4.58 3.04 -19.71
N PRO A 34 4.75 2.68 -20.99
CA PRO A 34 3.89 1.68 -21.63
C PRO A 34 4.10 0.27 -21.09
N LEU A 35 5.31 -0.07 -20.58
CA LEU A 35 5.63 -1.42 -20.14
C LEU A 35 6.01 -1.49 -18.66
N ARG A 36 5.56 -2.55 -17.97
CA ARG A 36 5.89 -2.79 -16.55
C ARG A 36 7.39 -2.80 -16.27
N ARG A 37 8.19 -3.44 -17.13
CA ARG A 37 9.66 -3.48 -16.99
C ARG A 37 10.32 -2.10 -17.00
N GLU A 38 9.71 -1.13 -17.70
CA GLU A 38 10.23 0.24 -17.77
C GLU A 38 9.92 0.99 -16.47
N VAL A 39 8.70 0.81 -15.94
CA VAL A 39 8.32 1.30 -14.61
C VAL A 39 9.24 0.72 -13.54
N GLU A 40 9.45 -0.61 -13.54
CA GLU A 40 10.32 -1.28 -12.58
C GLU A 40 11.77 -0.80 -12.69
N SER A 41 12.30 -0.63 -13.92
CA SER A 41 13.66 -0.13 -14.13
C SER A 41 13.82 1.30 -13.64
N CYS A 42 12.84 2.18 -13.90
CA CYS A 42 12.82 3.56 -13.42
C CYS A 42 12.76 3.61 -11.90
N ASN A 43 11.81 2.89 -11.28
CA ASN A 43 11.62 2.83 -9.83
C ASN A 43 12.87 2.30 -9.12
N ASN A 44 13.47 1.23 -9.64
CA ASN A 44 14.68 0.65 -9.07
C ASN A 44 15.90 1.58 -9.20
N SER A 45 16.01 2.33 -10.30
CA SER A 45 17.08 3.33 -10.49
C SER A 45 16.94 4.46 -9.47
N ARG A 46 15.73 5.03 -9.33
CA ARG A 46 15.42 6.07 -8.34
C ARG A 46 15.67 5.59 -6.91
N LEU A 47 15.25 4.38 -6.56
CA LEU A 47 15.50 3.79 -5.24
C LEU A 47 17.00 3.60 -4.96
N LYS A 48 17.81 3.29 -5.99
CA LYS A 48 19.27 3.17 -5.83
C LYS A 48 19.93 4.51 -5.52
N GLU A 49 19.46 5.59 -6.15
CA GLU A 49 19.97 6.96 -5.97
C GLU A 49 19.71 7.52 -4.57
N LEU A 50 18.63 7.06 -3.92
CA LEU A 50 18.32 7.48 -2.54
C LEU A 50 19.42 7.04 -1.56
N PRO A 51 19.85 7.93 -0.64
CA PRO A 51 20.82 7.60 0.39
C PRO A 51 20.22 6.65 1.44
N GLY A 52 21.09 6.12 2.29
CA GLY A 52 20.67 5.32 3.45
C GLY A 52 20.49 3.82 3.18
N PRO A 53 20.19 3.05 4.23
CA PRO A 53 20.07 1.60 4.16
C PRO A 53 18.81 1.18 3.40
N LYS A 54 18.92 0.09 2.65
CA LYS A 54 17.79 -0.54 1.96
C LYS A 54 17.13 -1.54 2.89
N HIS A 55 15.82 -1.38 3.12
CA HIS A 55 14.98 -2.33 3.84
C HIS A 55 14.26 -3.23 2.84
N ASN A 56 14.41 -4.55 2.99
CA ASN A 56 13.72 -5.53 2.14
C ASN A 56 12.63 -6.20 2.96
N TYR A 57 11.46 -6.30 2.35
CA TYR A 57 10.28 -6.93 2.92
C TYR A 57 9.83 -8.06 1.99
N PRO A 58 10.35 -9.29 2.17
CA PRO A 58 9.87 -10.44 1.42
C PRO A 58 8.41 -10.72 1.77
N ALA A 59 7.68 -11.39 0.88
CA ALA A 59 6.32 -11.81 1.12
C ALA A 59 6.25 -13.32 1.40
N MET A 60 5.20 -13.72 2.10
CA MET A 60 4.82 -15.10 2.37
C MET A 60 3.46 -15.38 1.72
N ASP A 61 3.49 -16.30 0.77
CA ASP A 61 2.33 -16.69 -0.01
C ASP A 61 1.68 -17.95 0.56
N HIS A 62 0.36 -17.91 0.63
CA HIS A 62 -0.48 -18.99 1.13
C HIS A 62 -1.51 -19.37 0.06
N ALA A 63 -1.61 -20.67 -0.22
CA ALA A 63 -2.65 -21.20 -1.09
C ALA A 63 -3.95 -21.37 -0.29
N GLY A 64 -5.08 -21.02 -0.93
CA GLY A 64 -6.41 -21.16 -0.39
C GLY A 64 -7.17 -22.35 -0.99
N TYR A 65 -8.47 -22.17 -1.19
CA TYR A 65 -9.38 -23.21 -1.68
C TYR A 65 -10.18 -22.72 -2.88
N ASP A 66 -10.53 -23.63 -3.79
CA ASP A 66 -11.42 -23.35 -4.92
C ASP A 66 -12.90 -23.29 -4.50
N ILE A 67 -13.79 -23.07 -5.47
CA ILE A 67 -15.25 -23.00 -5.26
C ILE A 67 -15.87 -24.31 -4.75
N TYR A 68 -15.17 -25.44 -4.87
CA TYR A 68 -15.61 -26.76 -4.41
C TYR A 68 -14.99 -27.12 -3.05
N GLY A 69 -14.17 -26.25 -2.47
CA GLY A 69 -13.46 -26.49 -1.23
C GLY A 69 -12.21 -27.35 -1.38
N ASN A 70 -11.72 -27.56 -2.60
CA ASN A 70 -10.46 -28.27 -2.83
C ASN A 70 -9.28 -27.29 -2.65
N PRO A 71 -8.16 -27.74 -2.05
CA PRO A 71 -6.98 -26.89 -1.90
C PRO A 71 -6.40 -26.56 -3.28
N ILE A 72 -6.07 -25.28 -3.48
CA ILE A 72 -5.38 -24.82 -4.68
C ILE A 72 -3.89 -25.19 -4.58
N GLU A 73 -3.31 -25.66 -5.68
CA GLU A 73 -1.88 -25.95 -5.73
C GLU A 73 -1.05 -24.68 -5.55
N ARG A 74 0.09 -24.80 -4.87
CA ARG A 74 0.96 -23.66 -4.55
C ARG A 74 1.35 -22.84 -5.79
N GLU A 75 1.75 -23.49 -6.88
CA GLU A 75 2.14 -22.83 -8.12
C GLU A 75 0.96 -22.05 -8.74
N SER A 76 -0.25 -22.61 -8.67
CA SER A 76 -1.47 -21.92 -9.11
C SER A 76 -1.77 -20.70 -8.24
N ALA A 77 -1.61 -20.80 -6.92
CA ALA A 77 -1.78 -19.68 -6.01
C ALA A 77 -0.74 -18.56 -6.24
N GLU A 78 0.52 -18.91 -6.49
CA GLU A 78 1.58 -17.95 -6.85
C GLU A 78 1.23 -17.21 -8.15
N LEU A 79 0.75 -17.92 -9.19
CA LEU A 79 0.28 -17.29 -10.43
C LEU A 79 -0.93 -16.37 -10.24
N LEU A 80 -1.84 -16.69 -9.32
CA LEU A 80 -2.94 -15.80 -8.95
C LEU A 80 -2.44 -14.53 -8.27
N LEU A 81 -1.46 -14.66 -7.37
CA LEU A 81 -0.86 -13.55 -6.65
C LEU A 81 0.04 -12.67 -7.54
N ASP A 82 0.63 -13.22 -8.59
CA ASP A 82 1.42 -12.44 -9.56
C ASP A 82 0.54 -11.62 -10.53
N ARG A 83 -0.77 -11.92 -10.60
CA ARG A 83 -1.73 -11.10 -11.35
C ARG A 83 -2.13 -9.84 -10.61
N ILE A 84 -2.01 -9.81 -9.28
CA ILE A 84 -2.27 -8.60 -8.49
C ILE A 84 -1.01 -7.75 -8.39
N ASN A 85 -1.17 -6.46 -8.08
CA ASN A 85 -0.05 -5.52 -8.01
C ASN A 85 0.78 -5.64 -6.71
N ALA A 86 0.59 -6.72 -5.93
CA ALA A 86 1.32 -6.94 -4.68
C ALA A 86 2.63 -7.69 -4.96
N LEU A 87 3.77 -7.02 -4.79
CA LEU A 87 5.09 -7.59 -5.06
C LEU A 87 5.46 -8.69 -4.05
N SER A 88 6.20 -9.70 -4.52
CA SER A 88 6.76 -10.77 -3.66
C SER A 88 7.91 -10.30 -2.79
N ILE A 89 8.61 -9.23 -3.17
CA ILE A 89 9.61 -8.54 -2.34
C ILE A 89 9.46 -7.04 -2.57
N ILE A 90 9.33 -6.27 -1.50
CA ILE A 90 9.31 -4.81 -1.55
C ILE A 90 10.62 -4.29 -0.95
N SER A 91 11.37 -3.49 -1.72
CA SER A 91 12.57 -2.80 -1.25
C SER A 91 12.28 -1.31 -1.06
N LEU A 92 12.60 -0.76 0.12
CA LEU A 92 12.36 0.65 0.45
C LEU A 92 13.60 1.31 1.06
N LYS A 93 13.65 2.63 0.96
CA LYS A 93 14.62 3.53 1.62
C LYS A 93 13.88 4.78 2.12
N ALA A 94 14.46 5.48 3.08
CA ALA A 94 13.99 6.82 3.43
C ALA A 94 14.11 7.74 2.20
N GLY A 95 13.10 8.58 2.00
CA GLY A 95 12.94 9.41 0.80
C GLY A 95 12.30 8.69 -0.40
N ALA A 96 11.94 7.40 -0.28
CA ALA A 96 11.23 6.72 -1.35
C ALA A 96 9.78 7.21 -1.45
N GLN A 97 9.35 7.58 -2.65
CA GLN A 97 7.94 7.81 -2.95
C GLN A 97 7.22 6.47 -3.11
N VAL A 98 6.10 6.32 -2.44
CA VAL A 98 5.27 5.11 -2.40
C VAL A 98 3.83 5.44 -2.73
N MET A 99 3.07 4.41 -3.11
CA MET A 99 1.65 4.54 -3.40
C MET A 99 0.91 3.37 -2.75
N LEU A 100 -0.23 3.66 -2.11
CA LEU A 100 -1.11 2.63 -1.61
C LEU A 100 -1.73 1.85 -2.77
N ILE A 101 -1.71 0.52 -2.68
CA ILE A 101 -2.36 -0.38 -3.65
C ILE A 101 -3.66 -0.99 -3.10
N GLN A 102 -4.06 -0.59 -1.90
CA GLN A 102 -5.33 -0.95 -1.27
C GLN A 102 -5.82 0.19 -0.37
N ASN A 103 -7.11 0.13 -0.02
CA ASN A 103 -7.70 1.12 0.89
C ASN A 103 -7.30 0.78 2.32
N VAL A 104 -6.73 1.76 3.02
CA VAL A 104 -6.33 1.65 4.43
C VAL A 104 -7.34 2.37 5.31
N GLU A 105 -7.88 3.50 4.84
CA GLU A 105 -8.85 4.27 5.60
C GLU A 105 -9.87 4.91 4.66
N GLN A 106 -11.15 4.75 4.99
CA GLN A 106 -12.23 5.16 4.10
C GLN A 106 -12.28 6.68 3.95
N GLY A 107 -12.13 7.15 2.70
CA GLY A 107 -12.27 8.56 2.33
C GLY A 107 -10.99 9.39 2.40
N SER A 108 -9.92 8.91 3.03
CA SER A 108 -8.66 9.66 3.23
C SER A 108 -7.42 8.96 2.67
N LEU A 109 -7.32 7.63 2.80
CA LEU A 109 -6.17 6.84 2.37
C LEU A 109 -6.64 5.62 1.58
N VAL A 110 -6.69 5.81 0.26
CA VAL A 110 -7.27 4.87 -0.70
C VAL A 110 -6.20 4.34 -1.64
N ASN A 111 -6.53 3.30 -2.41
CA ASN A 111 -5.70 2.86 -3.52
C ASN A 111 -5.40 4.04 -4.46
N GLY A 112 -4.11 4.30 -4.69
CA GLY A 112 -3.61 5.45 -5.45
C GLY A 112 -3.07 6.60 -4.60
N SER A 113 -3.35 6.65 -3.29
CA SER A 113 -2.80 7.69 -2.41
C SER A 113 -1.27 7.60 -2.37
N GLN A 114 -0.60 8.72 -2.64
CA GLN A 114 0.86 8.80 -2.71
C GLN A 114 1.44 9.33 -1.39
N GLY A 115 2.65 8.90 -1.09
CA GLY A 115 3.37 9.37 0.09
C GLY A 115 4.87 9.22 -0.03
N LEU A 116 5.57 9.77 0.95
CA LEU A 116 7.02 9.74 1.08
C LEU A 116 7.40 8.95 2.34
N VAL A 117 8.28 7.96 2.21
CA VAL A 117 8.87 7.26 3.36
C VAL A 117 9.78 8.23 4.09
N LEU A 118 9.43 8.58 5.33
CA LEU A 118 10.23 9.47 6.17
C LEU A 118 11.36 8.72 6.87
N ASP A 119 11.02 7.58 7.47
CA ASP A 119 11.94 6.79 8.28
C ASP A 119 11.40 5.35 8.44
N PHE A 120 12.17 4.50 9.11
CA PHE A 120 11.74 3.17 9.52
C PHE A 120 11.76 3.07 11.05
N ILE A 121 10.60 2.85 11.67
CA ILE A 121 10.45 2.85 13.12
C ILE A 121 9.72 1.59 13.60
N THR A 122 9.82 1.29 14.89
CA THR A 122 9.07 0.19 15.48
C THR A 122 7.61 0.57 15.74
N THR A 123 6.75 -0.43 15.92
CA THR A 123 5.37 -0.19 16.38
C THR A 123 5.33 0.48 17.75
N HIS A 124 6.29 0.15 18.63
CA HIS A 124 6.46 0.78 19.93
C HIS A 124 6.77 2.29 19.79
N ASP A 125 7.73 2.65 18.93
CA ASP A 125 8.05 4.06 18.67
C ASP A 125 6.85 4.84 18.13
N ALA A 126 6.06 4.22 17.24
CA ALA A 126 4.84 4.83 16.72
C ALA A 126 3.81 5.08 17.82
N GLN A 127 3.62 4.11 18.73
CA GLN A 127 2.71 4.24 19.87
C GLN A 127 3.16 5.35 20.83
N GLU A 128 4.45 5.42 21.18
CA GLU A 128 4.99 6.47 22.05
C GLU A 128 4.83 7.88 21.45
N ARG A 129 4.91 7.99 20.11
CA ARG A 129 4.77 9.25 19.37
C ARG A 129 3.32 9.58 19.00
N GLY A 130 2.36 8.70 19.28
CA GLY A 130 0.95 8.86 18.88
C GLY A 130 0.73 8.82 17.36
N ILE A 131 1.60 8.12 16.61
CA ILE A 131 1.49 7.96 15.16
C ILE A 131 0.48 6.84 14.85
N ALA A 132 -0.43 7.09 13.91
CA ALA A 132 -1.40 6.09 13.46
C ALA A 132 -0.70 4.89 12.81
N ILE A 133 -1.18 3.68 13.08
CA ILE A 133 -0.70 2.45 12.46
C ILE A 133 -1.75 2.00 11.44
N ALA A 134 -1.32 1.68 10.22
CA ALA A 134 -2.20 1.15 9.20
C ALA A 134 -2.73 -0.21 9.66
N GLU A 135 -4.05 -0.32 9.81
CA GLU A 135 -4.74 -1.57 10.07
C GLU A 135 -5.66 -1.88 8.88
N GLN A 136 -5.93 -3.16 8.61
CA GLN A 136 -6.99 -3.51 7.68
C GLN A 136 -8.32 -3.09 8.31
N THR A 137 -9.00 -2.11 7.72
CA THR A 137 -10.45 -1.97 7.92
C THR A 137 -11.09 -3.25 7.41
N THR A 138 -11.35 -4.19 8.31
CA THR A 138 -12.09 -5.40 7.98
C THR A 138 -13.41 -4.94 7.39
N ARG A 139 -13.66 -5.27 6.12
CA ARG A 139 -14.98 -5.16 5.50
C ARG A 139 -15.88 -6.21 6.14
N ARG A 140 -16.28 -5.99 7.39
CA ARG A 140 -17.45 -6.62 7.98
C ARG A 140 -18.46 -5.52 8.23
N GLY A 141 -19.31 -5.28 7.24
CA GLY A 141 -20.60 -4.70 7.54
C GLY A 141 -21.33 -5.68 8.45
N GLN A 142 -21.65 -5.24 9.66
CA GLN A 142 -22.69 -5.86 10.46
C GLN A 142 -23.36 -4.77 11.28
N ASP A 143 -24.66 -4.65 11.07
CA ASP A 143 -25.59 -3.86 11.87
C ASP A 143 -25.40 -4.21 13.36
N ASP A 144 -24.79 -3.31 14.12
CA ASP A 144 -24.88 -3.34 15.58
C ASP A 144 -26.07 -2.47 16.01
N ILE A 145 -27.15 -3.15 16.38
CA ILE A 145 -28.30 -2.61 17.08
C ILE A 145 -27.81 -2.05 18.43
N PRO A 146 -28.06 -0.77 18.76
CA PRO A 146 -27.63 -0.22 20.04
C PRO A 146 -28.57 -0.71 21.14
N ILE A 147 -28.06 -1.58 22.03
CA ILE A 147 -28.67 -1.74 23.35
C ILE A 147 -28.18 -0.57 24.20
N SER A 148 -29.13 0.27 24.59
CA SER A 148 -28.93 1.35 25.54
C SER A 148 -28.49 0.79 26.90
N ASP A 149 -27.36 1.28 27.42
CA ASP A 149 -27.41 1.80 28.78
C ASP A 149 -26.38 2.91 28.96
N GLY A 150 -26.83 4.02 29.54
CA GLY A 150 -26.10 5.26 29.57
C GLY A 150 -24.92 5.25 30.53
N SER A 151 -23.74 5.64 30.06
CA SER A 151 -22.76 6.42 30.84
C SER A 151 -21.65 6.96 29.95
N THR A 152 -21.54 8.30 29.93
CA THR A 152 -20.31 9.08 29.78
C THR A 152 -19.37 8.83 28.59
N VAL A 153 -19.38 9.83 27.70
CA VAL A 153 -18.39 10.15 26.66
C VAL A 153 -16.94 9.95 27.14
N SER A 154 -16.27 8.95 26.57
CA SER A 154 -14.81 8.94 26.40
C SER A 154 -14.48 8.21 25.11
N SER A 155 -13.66 8.86 24.29
CA SER A 155 -13.05 8.37 23.06
C SER A 155 -12.42 6.98 23.22
N GLU A 156 -13.17 5.93 22.92
CA GLU A 156 -12.72 4.54 22.89
C GLU A 156 -13.31 3.85 21.65
N ASP A 157 -12.69 4.04 20.49
CA ASP A 157 -12.92 3.18 19.31
C ASP A 157 -11.60 2.87 18.59
N LEU A 158 -10.58 2.51 19.39
CA LEU A 158 -9.36 1.87 18.87
C LEU A 158 -9.08 0.64 19.73
N ARG A 159 -9.63 -0.50 19.32
CA ARG A 159 -9.23 -1.81 19.85
C ARG A 159 -8.07 -2.30 18.98
N PRO A 160 -6.82 -2.35 19.49
CA PRO A 160 -5.73 -2.94 18.74
C PRO A 160 -5.96 -4.45 18.65
N LEU A 161 -6.21 -4.94 17.43
CA LEU A 161 -6.20 -6.37 17.16
C LEU A 161 -4.74 -6.84 17.20
N ASN A 162 -4.43 -7.51 18.31
CA ASN A 162 -3.34 -8.46 18.49
C ASN A 162 -1.97 -7.85 18.84
N ASN A 163 -1.71 -7.78 20.15
CA ASN A 163 -0.51 -7.25 20.78
C ASN A 163 0.80 -8.04 20.49
N ASN A 164 0.88 -8.90 19.47
CA ASN A 164 2.00 -9.83 19.27
C ASN A 164 2.30 -10.31 17.83
N VAL A 165 1.92 -9.58 16.77
CA VAL A 165 2.23 -10.01 15.38
C VAL A 165 3.55 -9.43 14.84
N PHE A 166 4.06 -8.34 15.41
CA PHE A 166 5.28 -7.68 14.96
C PHE A 166 6.43 -7.88 15.94
N GLY A 167 7.64 -8.18 15.44
CA GLY A 167 8.81 -8.28 16.29
C GLY A 167 9.10 -6.94 16.98
N ARG A 168 9.41 -6.95 18.29
CA ARG A 168 9.66 -5.73 19.08
C ARG A 168 10.73 -4.79 18.51
N GLN A 169 11.66 -5.33 17.72
CA GLN A 169 12.76 -4.57 17.10
C GLN A 169 12.54 -4.32 15.61
N GLN A 170 11.36 -4.66 15.09
CA GLN A 170 11.12 -4.58 13.67
C GLN A 170 10.79 -3.17 13.22
N LEU A 171 11.44 -2.76 12.13
CA LEU A 171 11.29 -1.44 11.55
C LEU A 171 10.34 -1.47 10.36
N TRP A 172 9.33 -0.62 10.41
CA TRP A 172 8.31 -0.45 9.38
C TRP A 172 8.35 0.97 8.82
N PRO A 173 8.02 1.16 7.53
CA PRO A 173 8.06 2.48 6.92
C PRO A 173 7.03 3.42 7.57
N LEU A 174 7.53 4.54 8.09
CA LEU A 174 6.74 5.71 8.43
C LEU A 174 6.52 6.52 7.17
N VAL A 175 5.28 6.66 6.73
CA VAL A 175 4.94 7.34 5.47
C VAL A 175 4.14 8.60 5.76
N ARG A 176 4.53 9.70 5.10
CA ARG A 176 3.74 10.93 5.04
C ARG A 176 3.04 11.03 3.70
N PHE A 177 1.72 11.09 3.72
CA PHE A 177 0.88 11.18 2.53
C PHE A 177 0.67 12.63 2.07
N GLU A 178 0.23 12.81 0.82
CA GLU A 178 -0.10 14.12 0.22
C GLU A 178 -1.09 14.95 1.05
N ASN A 179 -1.98 14.29 1.81
CA ASN A 179 -2.93 14.95 2.71
C ASN A 179 -2.32 15.40 4.05
N GLY A 180 -1.00 15.28 4.21
CA GLY A 180 -0.25 15.66 5.41
C GLY A 180 -0.29 14.63 6.54
N ARG A 181 -1.02 13.52 6.40
CA ARG A 181 -1.09 12.49 7.44
C ARG A 181 0.17 11.63 7.44
N GLU A 182 0.62 11.32 8.65
CA GLU A 182 1.70 10.39 8.90
C GLU A 182 1.14 9.07 9.44
N MET A 183 1.63 7.96 8.92
CA MET A 183 1.16 6.63 9.30
C MET A 183 2.29 5.61 9.19
N LEU A 184 2.40 4.76 10.21
CA LEU A 184 3.23 3.57 10.15
C LEU A 184 2.54 2.53 9.27
N CYS A 185 3.23 2.01 8.26
CA CYS A 185 2.69 1.05 7.32
C CYS A 185 3.30 -0.35 7.55
N PRO A 186 2.80 -1.13 8.53
CA PRO A 186 3.18 -2.54 8.69
C PRO A 186 2.58 -3.42 7.57
N PRO A 187 2.93 -4.72 7.52
CA PRO A 187 2.36 -5.69 6.62
C PRO A 187 0.85 -5.69 6.68
N LEU A 188 0.25 -5.59 5.50
CA LEU A 188 -1.16 -5.83 5.29
C LEU A 188 -1.27 -6.98 4.29
N ASP A 189 -2.27 -7.83 4.48
CA ASP A 189 -2.51 -8.93 3.55
C ASP A 189 -3.12 -8.44 2.25
N PHE A 190 -2.79 -9.17 1.19
CA PHE A 190 -3.48 -9.14 -0.08
C PHE A 190 -4.13 -10.50 -0.31
N THR A 191 -5.42 -10.51 -0.62
CA THR A 191 -6.17 -11.72 -0.93
C THR A 191 -6.64 -11.70 -2.38
N VAL A 192 -6.60 -12.87 -3.03
CA VAL A 192 -7.31 -13.14 -4.28
C VAL A 192 -8.57 -13.90 -3.90
N GLU A 193 -9.73 -13.30 -4.16
CA GLU A 193 -11.03 -13.88 -3.88
C GLU A 193 -11.60 -14.53 -5.14
N GLY A 194 -12.08 -15.75 -5.00
CA GLY A 194 -12.87 -16.44 -6.00
C GLY A 194 -14.28 -15.86 -6.11
N PHE A 195 -15.02 -16.31 -7.12
CA PHE A 195 -16.37 -15.81 -7.41
C PHE A 195 -17.36 -15.98 -6.24
N MET A 196 -17.16 -16.98 -5.38
CA MET A 196 -18.00 -17.23 -4.19
C MET A 196 -17.53 -16.47 -2.94
N GLY A 197 -16.50 -15.62 -3.05
CA GLY A 197 -15.88 -14.94 -1.90
C GLY A 197 -14.94 -15.85 -1.08
N ASN A 198 -14.66 -17.06 -1.57
CA ASN A 198 -13.60 -17.91 -1.03
C ASN A 198 -12.23 -17.28 -1.29
N VAL A 199 -11.32 -17.34 -0.34
CA VAL A 199 -9.94 -16.89 -0.55
C VAL A 199 -9.19 -17.99 -1.30
N GLU A 200 -8.77 -17.70 -2.52
CA GLU A 200 -8.03 -18.62 -3.39
C GLU A 200 -6.52 -18.53 -3.15
N ALA A 201 -6.02 -17.33 -2.83
CA ALA A 201 -4.64 -17.10 -2.47
C ALA A 201 -4.50 -15.89 -1.54
N ARG A 202 -3.47 -15.88 -0.70
CA ARG A 202 -3.14 -14.76 0.20
C ARG A 202 -1.64 -14.50 0.19
N ARG A 203 -1.25 -13.24 0.01
CA ARG A 203 0.12 -12.75 0.14
C ARG A 203 0.20 -11.82 1.35
N THR A 204 1.04 -12.18 2.31
CA THR A 204 1.31 -11.36 3.49
C THR A 204 2.76 -10.95 3.44
N THR A 205 3.07 -9.67 3.58
CA THR A 205 4.47 -9.26 3.68
C THR A 205 5.09 -9.88 4.93
N SER A 206 6.08 -10.75 4.71
CA SER A 206 6.72 -11.54 5.74
C SER A 206 7.90 -10.80 6.37
N GLN A 207 8.25 -11.30 7.54
CA GLN A 207 9.52 -11.05 8.18
C GLN A 207 10.65 -11.52 7.25
N GLY A 208 11.71 -10.72 7.13
CA GLY A 208 13.02 -11.19 6.68
C GLY A 208 13.84 -11.68 7.86
#